data_AF-A0A529KC26-F1
#
_entry.id   AF-A0A529KC26-F1
#
_cell.length_a   1.000
_cell.length_b   1.000
_cell.length_c   1.000
_cell.angle_alpha   90.00
_cell.angle_beta   90.00
_cell.angle_gamma   90.00
#
_symmetry.space_group_name_H-M   'P 1'
#
loop_
_entity.id
_entity.type
_entity.pdbx_description
1 polymer ?
#
loop_
_entity_poly.entity_id
_entity_poly.type
_entity_poly.pdbx_seq_one_letter_code
_entity_poly.pdbx_strand_id
1 'polypeptide(L)' 'GEPAESEATRLTVFTLIGQVVYFRIGREAVMRRMGWRAIGDAEATKIAAAVTDNLGAILAARKDRRS' A
#
# COMPACT_ATOMS: atom_id res chain seq x y z
N GLY A 1 18.18 -22.17 -10.05
CA GLY A 1 17.38 -21.48 -9.02
C GLY A 1 16.79 -20.26 -9.67
N GLU A 2 15.47 -20.14 -9.71
CA GLU A 2 14.85 -18.94 -10.30
C GLU A 2 15.24 -17.71 -9.48
N PRO A 3 15.63 -16.59 -10.11
CA PRO A 3 16.10 -15.42 -9.40
C PRO A 3 14.94 -14.88 -8.56
N ALA A 4 15.05 -15.01 -7.24
CA ALA A 4 14.05 -14.61 -6.28
C ALA A 4 13.82 -13.08 -6.21
N GLU A 5 14.59 -12.29 -6.97
CA GLU A 5 14.20 -10.94 -7.41
C GLU A 5 13.36 -10.99 -8.71
N SER A 6 12.42 -11.93 -8.75
CA SER A 6 11.52 -12.09 -9.88
C SER A 6 10.79 -10.77 -10.11
N GLU A 7 10.51 -10.46 -11.37
CA GLU A 7 9.74 -9.27 -11.76
C GLU A 7 8.47 -9.09 -10.91
N ALA A 8 7.82 -10.19 -10.51
CA ALA A 8 6.67 -10.20 -9.61
C ALA A 8 6.97 -9.59 -8.22
N THR A 9 8.15 -9.84 -7.64
CA THR A 9 8.59 -9.19 -6.40
C THR A 9 8.74 -7.69 -6.61
N ARG A 10 9.42 -7.26 -7.68
CA ARG A 10 9.59 -5.85 -8.02
C ARG A 10 8.25 -5.13 -8.26
N LEU A 11 7.35 -5.74 -9.02
CA LEU A 11 5.99 -5.20 -9.27
C LEU A 11 5.18 -5.05 -7.98
N THR A 12 5.33 -5.98 -7.04
CA THR A 12 4.65 -5.87 -5.74
C THR A 12 5.21 -4.74 -4.90
N VAL A 13 6.53 -4.56 -4.87
CA VAL A 13 7.16 -3.41 -4.21
C VAL A 13 6.66 -2.09 -4.82
N PHE A 14 6.64 -1.98 -6.15
CA PHE A 14 6.11 -0.79 -6.84
C PHE A 14 4.65 -0.54 -6.52
N THR A 15 3.83 -1.59 -6.41
CA THR A 15 2.42 -1.47 -6.03
C THR A 15 2.28 -0.90 -4.61
N LEU A 16 3.04 -1.42 -3.64
CA LEU A 16 3.01 -0.94 -2.25
C LEU A 16 3.49 0.51 -2.14
N ILE A 17 4.56 0.87 -2.85
CA ILE A 17 5.03 2.26 -2.93
C ILE A 17 3.95 3.15 -3.53
N GLY A 18 3.29 2.69 -4.61
CA GLY A 18 2.20 3.41 -5.27
C GLY A 18 1.05 3.73 -4.33
N GLN A 19 0.69 2.80 -3.43
CA GLN A 19 -0.33 3.05 -2.40
C GLN A 19 0.04 4.23 -1.51
N VAL A 20 1.27 4.30 -1.00
CA VAL A 20 1.72 5.40 -0.14
C VAL A 20 1.88 6.70 -0.93
N VAL A 21 2.46 6.63 -2.14
CA VAL A 21 2.68 7.80 -3.01
C VAL A 21 1.37 8.43 -3.44
N TYR A 22 0.32 7.64 -3.70
CA TYR A 22 -0.99 8.16 -4.06
C TYR A 22 -1.55 9.11 -3.01
N PHE A 23 -1.39 8.79 -1.71
CA PHE A 23 -1.81 9.70 -0.63
C PHE A 23 -1.01 10.99 -0.58
N ARG A 24 0.23 11.01 -1.09
CA ARG A 24 1.05 12.23 -1.20
C ARG A 24 0.67 13.07 -2.42
N ILE A 25 0.64 12.47 -3.61
CA ILE A 25 0.40 13.20 -4.87
C ILE A 25 -1.09 13.57 -5.04
N GLY A 26 -2.00 12.72 -4.56
CA GLY A 26 -3.44 12.89 -4.62
C GLY A 26 -4.04 13.51 -3.36
N ARG A 27 -3.22 14.16 -2.53
CA ARG A 27 -3.59 14.64 -1.18
C ARG A 27 -4.92 15.39 -1.16
N GLU A 28 -5.11 16.37 -2.04
CA GLU A 28 -6.35 17.17 -2.08
C GLU A 28 -7.58 16.34 -2.49
N ALA A 29 -7.42 15.41 -3.42
CA ALA A 29 -8.50 14.51 -3.81
C ALA A 29 -8.90 13.56 -2.68
N VAL A 30 -7.91 13.01 -1.97
CA VAL A 30 -8.13 12.18 -0.78
C VAL A 30 -8.84 12.99 0.30
N MET A 31 -8.34 14.19 0.63
CA MET A 31 -8.93 15.04 1.66
C MET A 31 -10.39 15.38 1.34
N ARG A 32 -10.67 15.81 0.11
CA ARG A 32 -12.04 16.10 -0.35
C ARG A 32 -12.95 14.88 -0.22
N ARG A 33 -12.48 13.70 -0.63
CA ARG A 33 -13.29 12.47 -0.64
C ARG A 33 -13.51 11.90 0.76
N MET A 34 -12.53 12.02 1.64
CA MET A 34 -12.60 11.55 3.02
C MET A 34 -13.24 12.57 3.97
N GLY A 35 -13.52 13.79 3.49
CA GLY A 35 -14.01 14.88 4.32
C GLY A 35 -12.97 15.38 5.33
N TRP A 36 -11.68 15.17 5.05
CA TRP A 36 -10.59 15.57 5.95
C TRP A 36 -10.17 17.01 5.70
N ARG A 37 -9.99 17.75 6.79
CA ARG A 37 -9.46 19.13 6.73
C ARG A 37 -7.95 19.17 6.46
N ALA A 38 -7.22 18.16 6.92
CA ALA A 38 -5.80 18.00 6.69
C ALA A 38 -5.43 16.51 6.85
N ILE A 39 -4.29 16.11 6.30
CA ILE A 39 -3.62 14.87 6.68
C ILE A 39 -2.63 15.21 7.79
N GLY A 40 -3.00 14.96 9.04
CA GLY A 40 -2.12 15.04 10.21
C GLY A 40 -1.78 13.65 10.73
N ASP A 41 -1.28 13.56 11.96
CA ASP A 41 -0.81 12.29 12.54
C ASP A 41 -1.92 11.24 12.59
N ALA A 42 -3.15 11.61 12.96
CA ALA A 42 -4.28 10.69 13.03
C ALA A 42 -4.65 10.10 11.67
N GLU A 43 -4.66 10.92 10.61
CA GLU A 43 -4.90 10.47 9.24
C GLU A 43 -3.74 9.61 8.72
N ALA A 44 -2.50 9.99 9.04
CA ALA A 44 -1.32 9.22 8.68
C ALA A 44 -1.34 7.82 9.32
N THR A 45 -1.78 7.70 10.58
CA THR A 45 -1.98 6.39 11.24
C THR A 45 -3.03 5.55 10.51
N LYS A 46 -4.16 6.14 10.10
CA LYS A 46 -5.20 5.43 9.33
C LYS A 46 -4.67 4.93 7.98
N ILE A 47 -3.92 5.78 7.27
CA ILE A 47 -3.29 5.41 6.00
C ILE A 47 -2.28 4.27 6.20
N ALA A 48 -1.42 4.38 7.22
CA ALA A 48 -0.41 3.37 7.53
C ALA A 48 -1.04 2.02 7.88
N ALA A 49 -2.13 2.01 8.66
CA ALA A 49 -2.88 0.81 8.98
C ALA A 49 -3.41 0.14 7.69
N ALA A 50 -4.09 0.91 6.83
CA ALA A 50 -4.64 0.38 5.58
C ALA A 50 -3.57 -0.19 4.62
N VAL A 51 -2.40 0.47 4.52
CA VAL A 51 -1.29 -0.04 3.68
C VAL A 51 -0.69 -1.32 4.29
N THR A 52 -0.54 -1.38 5.62
CA THR A 52 -0.06 -2.57 6.32
C THR A 52 -1.00 -3.76 6.14
N ASP A 53 -2.31 -3.53 6.25
CA ASP A 53 -3.33 -4.56 6.07
C ASP A 53 -3.30 -5.13 4.64
N ASN A 54 -3.17 -4.25 3.65
CA ASN A 54 -3.02 -4.66 2.25
C ASN A 54 -1.76 -5.48 2.00
N LEU A 55 -0.63 -5.10 2.61
CA LEU A 55 0.60 -5.91 2.57
C LEU A 55 0.36 -7.30 3.16
N GLY A 56 -0.30 -7.37 4.33
CA GLY A 56 -0.68 -8.63 4.96
C GLY A 56 -1.48 -9.53 4.03
N ALA A 57 -2.51 -8.98 3.37
CA ALA A 57 -3.33 -9.71 2.40
C ALA A 57 -2.53 -10.23 1.19
N ILE A 58 -1.62 -9.41 0.65
CA ILE A 58 -0.74 -9.82 -0.46
C ILE A 58 0.16 -10.98 -0.04
N LEU A 59 0.74 -10.93 1.16
CA LEU A 59 1.61 -11.97 1.68
C LEU A 59 0.85 -13.27 1.95
N ALA A 60 -0.36 -13.19 2.52
CA ALA A 60 -1.24 -14.34 2.73
C ALA A 60 -1.57 -15.03 1.39
N ALA A 61 -2.04 -14.28 0.40
CA ALA A 61 -2.38 -14.82 -0.92
C ALA A 61 -1.18 -15.49 -1.62
N ARG A 62 0.05 -15.01 -1.37
CA ARG A 62 1.28 -15.63 -1.89
C ARG A 62 1.66 -16.92 -1.17
N LYS A 63 1.33 -17.02 0.13
CA LYS A 63 1.53 -18.24 0.91
C LYS A 63 0.60 -19.34 0.41
N ASP A 64 -0.69 -19.01 0.22
CA ASP A 64 -1.71 -19.96 -0.24
C ASP A 64 -1.42 -20.50 -1.65
N ARG A 65 -0.80 -19.70 -2.53
CA ARG A 65 -0.40 -20.16 -3.87
C ARG A 65 0.75 -21.19 -3.87
N ARG A 66 1.51 -21.28 -2.77
CA ARG A 66 2.65 -22.18 -2.64
C ARG A 66 2.34 -23.48 -1.88
N SER A 67 1.18 -23.58 -1.25
CA SER A 67 0.67 -24.80 -0.58
C SER A 67 -0.19 -25.62 -1.54
#